data_AF-A0AAU9MX96-F1
#
_entry.id   AF-A0AAU9MX96-F1
#
_cell.length_a   1.000
_cell.length_b   1.000
_cell.length_c   1.000
_cell.angle_alpha   90.00
_cell.angle_beta   90.00
_cell.angle_gamma   90.00
#
_symmetry.space_group_name_H-M   'P 1'
#
loop_
_entity.id
_entity.type
_entity.pdbx_description
1 polymer ?
#
loop_
_entity_poly.entity_id
_entity_poly.type
_entity_poly.pdbx_seq_one_letter_code
_entity_poly.pdbx_strand_id
1 'polypeptide(L)'
;MRVSIAISSSFHDPHFYSLSISVIVKASSGPRYGVGCRSKVDKEKLTAGTRVVLDMSTLTIMRALPREKVSENKNRKRAPQTSPSLN
;
A
#
# COMPACT_ATOMS: atom_id res chain seq x y z
N MET A 1 8.25 -1.64 -18.39
CA MET A 1 7.33 -1.77 -17.24
C MET A 1 8.00 -2.57 -16.13
N ARG A 2 8.01 -2.08 -14.88
CA ARG A 2 8.56 -2.83 -13.74
C ARG A 2 7.54 -2.98 -12.62
N VAL A 3 7.60 -4.11 -11.90
CA VAL A 3 6.75 -4.38 -10.74
C VAL A 3 7.40 -3.77 -9.50
N SER A 4 6.65 -2.94 -8.78
CA SER A 4 7.06 -2.25 -7.55
C SER A 4 6.06 -2.52 -6.43
N ILE A 5 6.45 -2.28 -5.18
CA ILE A 5 5.57 -2.45 -4.01
C ILE A 5 5.19 -1.07 -3.48
N ALA A 6 3.89 -0.77 -3.38
CA ALA A 6 3.41 0.43 -2.71
C ALA A 6 3.65 0.31 -1.21
N ILE A 7 4.25 1.33 -0.58
CA ILE A 7 4.58 1.31 0.86
C ILE A 7 3.77 2.33 1.67
N SER A 8 3.20 3.36 1.04
CA SER A 8 2.27 4.30 1.68
C SER A 8 1.38 4.99 0.63
N SER A 9 0.14 5.30 1.03
CA SER A 9 -0.92 5.81 0.14
C SER A 9 -1.45 7.20 0.50
N SER A 10 -0.89 7.88 1.51
CA SER A 10 -1.48 9.09 2.06
C SER A 10 -0.40 10.10 2.49
N PHE A 11 -0.15 11.10 1.66
CA PHE A 11 0.45 12.35 2.09
C PHE A 11 -0.51 13.47 1.69
N HIS A 12 -1.18 14.05 2.69
CA HIS A 12 -2.14 15.13 2.51
C HIS A 12 -1.51 16.40 3.06
N ASP A 13 -0.96 17.22 2.18
CA ASP A 13 -0.39 18.51 2.55
C ASP A 13 -1.43 19.61 2.27
N PRO A 14 -2.05 20.21 3.32
CA PRO A 14 -3.20 21.08 3.15
C PRO A 14 -2.86 22.47 2.56
N HIS A 15 -1.58 22.81 2.40
CA HIS A 15 -1.15 24.14 1.91
C HIS A 15 -0.93 24.24 0.39
N PHE A 16 -0.98 23.13 -0.36
CA PHE A 16 -0.74 23.10 -1.82
C PHE A 16 -1.81 22.24 -2.53
N TYR A 17 -3.07 22.69 -2.50
CA TYR A 17 -4.25 21.98 -3.05
C TYR A 17 -4.29 21.97 -4.61
N SER A 18 -3.17 21.69 -5.26
CA SER A 18 -3.08 21.46 -6.71
C SER A 18 -2.54 20.07 -6.99
N LEU A 19 -3.47 19.11 -7.05
CA LEU A 19 -3.42 17.93 -7.92
C LEU A 19 -2.10 17.13 -7.95
N SER A 20 -1.67 16.53 -6.83
CA SER A 20 -0.91 15.29 -6.93
C SER A 20 -1.08 14.43 -5.69
N ILE A 21 -1.72 13.27 -5.87
CA ILE A 21 -1.72 12.22 -4.85
C ILE A 21 -0.37 11.52 -5.00
N SER A 22 0.55 11.84 -4.09
CA SER A 22 1.90 11.27 -4.09
C SER A 22 1.88 9.91 -3.36
N VAL A 23 2.02 8.83 -4.12
CA VAL A 23 2.15 7.47 -3.57
C VAL A 23 3.65 7.15 -3.47
N ILE A 24 4.10 6.58 -2.35
CA ILE A 24 5.49 6.14 -2.23
C ILE A 24 5.56 4.66 -2.64
N VAL A 25 6.36 4.39 -3.67
CA VAL A 25 6.61 3.01 -4.15
C VAL A 25 8.08 2.65 -3.96
N LYS A 26 8.32 1.42 -3.51
CA LYS A 26 9.66 0.85 -3.42
C LYS A 26 9.91 0.05 -4.69
N ALA A 27 10.90 0.47 -5.47
CA ALA A 27 11.37 -0.32 -6.60
C ALA A 27 12.13 -1.55 -6.11
N SER A 28 12.23 -2.56 -6.97
CA SER A 28 13.02 -3.77 -6.69
C SER A 28 14.50 -3.48 -6.44
N SER A 29 15.00 -2.32 -6.88
CA SER A 29 16.42 -1.96 -6.90
C SER A 29 16.86 -0.90 -5.88
N GLY A 30 16.08 -0.65 -4.82
CA GLY A 30 16.58 0.07 -3.63
C GLY A 30 15.94 1.43 -3.29
N PRO A 31 15.77 2.38 -4.22
CA PRO A 31 15.20 3.69 -3.89
C PRO A 31 13.67 3.71 -3.83
N ARG A 32 13.14 4.65 -3.04
CA ARG A 32 11.71 4.96 -2.92
C ARG A 32 11.41 6.11 -3.88
N TYR A 33 10.42 5.91 -4.73
CA TYR A 33 9.97 6.92 -5.68
C TYR A 33 8.62 7.47 -5.24
N GLY A 34 8.49 8.81 -5.26
CA GLY A 34 7.19 9.47 -5.24
C GLY A 34 6.59 9.38 -6.64
N VAL A 35 5.40 8.79 -6.75
CA VAL A 35 4.78 8.49 -8.04
C VAL A 35 3.35 9.00 -8.07
N GLY A 36 2.92 9.43 -9.25
CA GLY A 36 1.54 9.84 -9.50
C GLY A 36 0.64 8.65 -9.77
N CYS A 37 -0.63 8.76 -9.41
CA CYS A 37 -1.67 7.83 -9.84
C CYS A 37 -2.42 8.37 -11.06
N ARG A 38 -2.64 7.53 -12.07
CA ARG A 38 -3.59 7.85 -13.14
C ARG A 38 -5.01 7.83 -12.59
N SER A 39 -5.89 8.75 -13.01
CA SER A 39 -7.27 8.84 -12.51
C SER A 39 -8.11 7.57 -12.71
N LYS A 40 -7.69 6.69 -13.63
CA LYS A 40 -8.31 5.38 -13.91
C LYS A 40 -7.93 4.28 -12.91
N VAL A 41 -7.02 4.55 -11.97
CA VAL A 41 -6.57 3.57 -10.97
C VAL A 41 -7.27 3.83 -9.64
N ASP A 42 -7.89 2.78 -9.09
CA ASP A 42 -8.60 2.83 -7.82
C ASP A 42 -7.62 3.00 -6.65
N LYS A 43 -7.67 4.17 -6.00
CA LYS A 43 -6.80 4.50 -4.86
C LYS A 43 -7.06 3.63 -3.64
N GLU A 44 -8.29 3.16 -3.46
CA GLU A 44 -8.68 2.26 -2.37
C GLU A 44 -7.97 0.90 -2.45
N LYS A 45 -7.61 0.45 -3.66
CA LYS A 45 -6.88 -0.81 -3.87
C LYS A 45 -5.36 -0.64 -3.66
N LEU A 46 -4.87 0.60 -3.69
CA LEU A 46 -3.47 0.96 -3.49
C LEU A 46 -3.15 1.06 -1.98
N THR A 47 -3.22 -0.06 -1.27
CA THR A 47 -2.78 -0.14 0.12
C THR A 47 -1.32 -0.58 0.22
N ALA A 48 -0.68 -0.35 1.37
CA ALA A 48 0.69 -0.76 1.64
C ALA A 48 0.88 -2.28 1.48
N GLY A 49 1.85 -2.68 0.66
CA GLY A 49 2.10 -4.07 0.28
C GLY A 49 1.41 -4.51 -1.02
N THR A 50 0.65 -3.63 -1.69
CA THR A 50 0.10 -3.95 -3.03
C THR A 50 1.20 -3.92 -4.06
N ARG A 51 1.27 -4.95 -4.90
CA ARG A 51 2.13 -4.96 -6.09
C ARG A 51 1.50 -4.04 -7.13
N VAL A 52 2.29 -3.13 -7.67
CA VAL A 52 1.83 -2.17 -8.68
C VAL A 52 2.78 -2.21 -9.87
N VAL A 53 2.22 -2.06 -11.07
CA VAL A 53 3.03 -1.85 -12.27
C VAL A 53 3.33 -0.36 -12.35
N LEU A 54 4.61 -0.04 -12.20
CA LEU A 54 5.13 1.30 -12.32
C LEU A 54 5.74 1.50 -13.71
N ASP A 55 5.39 2.61 -14.33
CA ASP A 55 6.12 3.10 -15.49
C ASP A 55 7.27 4.01 -15.03
N MET A 56 8.50 3.50 -15.17
CA MET A 56 9.70 4.19 -14.68
C MET A 56 10.00 5.48 -15.45
N SER A 57 9.59 5.58 -16.73
CA SER A 57 9.78 6.78 -17.56
C SER A 57 8.96 7.96 -17.10
N THR A 58 7.76 7.70 -16.56
CA THR A 58 6.80 8.76 -16.19
C THR A 58 6.53 8.84 -14.69
N LEU A 59 7.08 7.89 -13.91
CA LEU A 59 6.80 7.75 -12.48
C LEU A 59 5.29 7.70 -12.20
N THR A 60 4.55 6.92 -13.02
CA THR A 60 3.11 6.75 -12.89
C THR A 60 2.69 5.31 -12.66
N ILE A 61 1.68 5.14 -11.79
CA ILE A 61 1.06 3.84 -11.56
C ILE A 61 0.12 3.51 -12.73
N MET A 62 0.44 2.43 -13.45
CA MET A 62 -0.38 1.98 -14.57
C MET A 62 -1.56 1.11 -14.12
N ARG A 63 -1.28 0.14 -13.24
CA ARG A 63 -2.26 -0.86 -12.78
C ARG A 63 -1.82 -1.49 -11.46
N ALA A 64 -2.79 -1.85 -10.63
CA ALA A 64 -2.56 -2.70 -9.46
C ALA A 64 -2.51 -4.17 -9.89
N LEU A 65 -1.61 -4.94 -9.28
CA LEU A 65 -1.52 -6.39 -9.41
C LEU A 65 -2.01 -7.04 -8.11
N PRO A 66 -2.63 -8.23 -8.21
CA PRO A 66 -3.04 -8.97 -7.03
C PRO A 66 -1.83 -9.25 -6.13
N ARG A 67 -2.02 -9.05 -4.83
CA ARG A 67 -1.02 -9.46 -3.83
C ARG A 67 -0.87 -10.97 -3.87
N GLU A 68 0.37 -11.42 -3.76
CA GLU A 68 0.64 -12.81 -3.42
C GLU A 68 0.15 -13.01 -1.98
N LYS A 69 -0.98 -13.70 -1.82
CA LYS A 69 -1.56 -13.98 -0.51
C LYS A 69 -0.62 -14.94 0.21
N VAL A 70 0.31 -14.40 1.00
CA VAL A 70 0.79 -15.15 2.17
C VAL A 70 -0.45 -15.35 3.03
N SER A 71 -0.83 -16.61 3.17
CA SER A 71 -1.87 -17.16 4.04
C SER A 71 -2.33 -16.20 5.13
N GLU A 72 -3.62 -15.87 5.10
CA GLU A 72 -4.34 -15.17 6.14
C GLU A 72 -4.22 -15.96 7.46
N ASN A 73 -3.19 -15.70 8.27
CA ASN A 73 -3.10 -16.21 9.64
C ASN A 73 -4.08 -15.43 10.52
N LYS A 74 -5.37 -15.69 10.31
CA LYS A 74 -6.50 -15.19 11.11
C LYS A 74 -6.67 -16.04 12.37
N ASN A 75 -5.61 -16.30 13.13
CA ASN A 75 -5.75 -17.05 14.38
C ASN A 75 -4.79 -16.60 15.47
N ARG A 76 -5.00 -15.39 16.00
CA ARG A 76 -4.66 -15.06 17.39
C ARG A 76 -5.72 -14.13 18.00
N LYS A 77 -6.98 -14.57 18.00
CA LYS A 77 -7.88 -14.17 19.08
C LYS A 77 -7.48 -14.99 20.32
N ARG A 78 -6.47 -14.54 21.06
CA ARG A 78 -6.30 -15.04 22.44
C ARG A 78 -7.45 -14.44 23.24
N ALA A 79 -8.43 -15.26 23.59
CA ALA A 79 -9.48 -14.90 24.52
C ALA A 79 -8.87 -14.49 25.88
N PRO A 80 -9.52 -13.59 26.65
CA PRO A 80 -9.13 -13.33 28.02
C PRO A 80 -9.51 -14.55 28.86
N GLN A 81 -8.52 -15.21 29.49
CA GLN A 81 -8.84 -16.21 30.51
C GLN A 81 -9.26 -15.47 31.77
N THR A 82 -10.57 -15.44 32.02
CA THR A 82 -11.15 -15.11 33.32
C THR A 82 -10.87 -16.29 34.24
N SER A 83 -10.00 -16.09 35.22
CA SER A 83 -9.82 -17.05 36.31
C SER A 83 -11.08 -17.07 37.19
N PRO A 84 -11.68 -18.24 37.49
CA PRO A 84 -12.70 -18.30 38.53
C PRO A 84 -12.04 -18.03 39.89
N SER A 85 -12.61 -17.10 40.64
CA SER A 85 -12.32 -16.82 42.04
C SER A 85 -12.50 -18.08 42.87
N LEU A 86 -11.45 -18.47 43.59
CA LEU A 86 -11.46 -19.54 44.59
C LEU A 86 -12.19 -19.00 45.83
N ASN A 87 -13.27 -19.68 46.25
CA ASN A 87 -13.74 -19.67 47.64
C ASN A 87 -13.15 -20.89 48.33
#